data_AF-A0A956D9S7-F1
#
_entry.id   AF-A0A956D9S7-F1
#
_cell.length_a   1.000
_cell.length_b   1.000
_cell.length_c   1.000
_cell.angle_alpha   90.00
_cell.angle_beta   90.00
_cell.angle_gamma   90.00
#
_symmetry.space_group_name_H-M   'P 1'
#
loop_
_entity.id
_entity.type
_entity.pdbx_description
1 polymer ?
#
loop_
_entity_poly.entity_id
_entity_poly.type
_entity_poly.pdbx_seq_one_letter_code
_entity_poly.pdbx_strand_id
1 'polypeptide(L)'
;MDEQSKQRERLVAEVARLRKLRKDLDREWRSLRWSAIPTLLAIPAFFLWGAIGSSLVILAVGSIVVTAAYLILVRRKEYEGDIRIVQREIAILDHAAASRS
;
A
#
# COMPACT_ATOMS: atom_id res chain seq x y z
N MET A 1 -37.59 -5.22 -4.25
CA MET A 1 -36.27 -5.55 -4.83
C MET A 1 -35.38 -4.37 -4.47
N ASP A 2 -34.80 -4.48 -3.28
CA ASP A 2 -34.74 -3.34 -2.37
C ASP A 2 -33.50 -2.48 -2.58
N GLU A 3 -33.68 -1.17 -2.45
CA GLU A 3 -32.60 -0.17 -2.51
C GLU A 3 -31.40 -0.57 -1.63
N GLN A 4 -31.67 -1.25 -0.50
CA GLN A 4 -30.66 -1.76 0.42
C GLN A 4 -29.80 -2.88 -0.15
N SER A 5 -30.35 -3.80 -0.97
CA SER A 5 -29.54 -4.88 -1.55
C SER A 5 -28.57 -4.33 -2.60
N LYS A 6 -28.98 -3.32 -3.38
CA LYS A 6 -28.10 -2.61 -4.32
C LYS A 6 -27.01 -1.82 -3.60
N GLN A 7 -27.34 -1.19 -2.48
CA GLN A 7 -26.39 -0.42 -1.68
C GLN A 7 -25.33 -1.34 -1.05
N ARG A 8 -25.75 -2.51 -0.55
CA ARG A 8 -24.85 -3.56 -0.04
C ARG A 8 -23.92 -4.09 -1.11
N GLU A 9 -24.45 -4.36 -2.31
CA GLU A 9 -23.66 -4.87 -3.44
C GLU A 9 -22.60 -3.86 -3.90
N ARG A 10 -22.92 -2.56 -3.92
CA ARG A 10 -21.94 -1.50 -4.18
C ARG A 10 -20.83 -1.44 -3.14
N LEU A 11 -21.17 -1.50 -1.85
CA LEU A 11 -20.17 -1.46 -0.77
C LEU A 11 -19.26 -2.69 -0.79
N VAL A 12 -19.78 -3.88 -1.11
CA VAL A 12 -18.98 -5.09 -1.28
C VAL A 12 -18.02 -4.98 -2.48
N ALA A 13 -18.48 -4.39 -3.59
CA ALA A 13 -17.62 -4.13 -4.76
C ALA A 13 -16.51 -3.11 -4.43
N GLU A 14 -16.82 -2.07 -3.66
CA GLU A 14 -15.86 -1.08 -3.17
C GLU A 14 -14.74 -1.74 -2.33
N VAL A 15 -15.13 -2.61 -1.38
CA VAL A 15 -14.19 -3.36 -0.53
C VAL A 15 -13.32 -4.30 -1.38
N ALA A 16 -13.88 -4.98 -2.37
CA ALA A 16 -13.13 -5.85 -3.28
C ALA A 16 -12.11 -5.04 -4.11
N ARG A 17 -12.49 -3.85 -4.58
CA ARG A 17 -11.61 -2.94 -5.31
C ARG A 17 -10.46 -2.44 -4.42
N LEU A 18 -10.74 -1.98 -3.20
CA LEU A 18 -9.73 -1.53 -2.24
C LEU A 18 -8.75 -2.66 -1.85
N ARG A 19 -9.24 -3.89 -1.67
CA ARG A 19 -8.37 -5.06 -1.44
C ARG A 19 -7.44 -5.35 -2.61
N LYS A 20 -7.92 -5.18 -3.84
CA LYS A 20 -7.11 -5.36 -5.05
C LYS A 20 -5.99 -4.32 -5.12
N LEU A 21 -6.31 -3.04 -4.92
CA LEU A 21 -5.34 -1.95 -4.81
C LEU A 21 -4.27 -2.21 -3.74
N ARG A 22 -4.68 -2.70 -2.56
CA ARG A 22 -3.74 -3.07 -1.49
C ARG A 22 -2.80 -4.21 -1.91
N LYS A 23 -3.31 -5.20 -2.64
CA LYS A 23 -2.52 -6.34 -3.12
C LYS A 23 -1.51 -5.90 -4.18
N ASP A 24 -1.88 -4.95 -5.03
CA ASP A 24 -0.96 -4.34 -6.00
C ASP A 24 0.12 -3.52 -5.29
N LEU A 25 -0.23 -2.76 -4.24
CA LEU A 25 0.73 -2.07 -3.37
C LEU A 25 1.71 -3.04 -2.67
N ASP A 26 1.24 -4.19 -2.19
CA ASP A 26 2.12 -5.23 -1.59
C ASP A 26 3.07 -5.84 -2.65
N ARG A 27 2.63 -5.92 -3.91
CA ARG A 27 3.47 -6.36 -5.03
C ARG A 27 4.52 -5.31 -5.38
N GLU A 28 4.16 -4.03 -5.36
CA GLU A 28 5.09 -2.91 -5.52
C GLU A 28 6.10 -2.85 -4.38
N TRP A 29 5.68 -3.08 -3.13
CA TRP A 29 6.57 -3.21 -1.98
C TRP A 29 7.61 -4.33 -2.18
N ARG A 30 7.17 -5.47 -2.73
CA ARG A 30 8.04 -6.59 -3.03
C ARG A 30 9.01 -6.27 -4.20
N SER A 31 8.59 -5.43 -5.14
CA SER A 31 9.43 -4.86 -6.19
C SER A 31 10.46 -3.86 -5.64
N LEU A 32 10.10 -3.10 -4.60
CA LEU A 32 11.01 -2.17 -3.91
C LEU A 32 12.22 -2.87 -3.29
N ARG A 33 12.11 -4.17 -2.98
CA ARG A 33 13.26 -5.00 -2.59
C ARG A 33 14.29 -5.15 -3.72
N TRP A 34 13.86 -5.07 -4.97
CA TRP A 34 14.73 -4.99 -6.15
C TRP A 34 15.32 -3.59 -6.36
N SER A 35 14.84 -2.56 -5.65
CA SER A 35 15.52 -1.25 -5.59
C SER A 35 16.86 -1.29 -4.85
N ALA A 36 17.31 -2.45 -4.36
CA ALA A 36 18.69 -2.68 -3.96
C ALA A 36 19.64 -2.86 -5.17
N ILE A 37 19.12 -3.11 -6.39
CA ILE A 37 19.91 -3.18 -7.63
C ILE A 37 20.69 -1.88 -7.87
N PRO A 38 20.10 -0.68 -7.80
CA PRO A 38 20.87 0.55 -7.99
C PRO A 38 21.97 0.76 -6.93
N THR A 39 21.94 0.07 -5.79
CA THR A 39 23.09 0.04 -4.86
C THR A 39 24.34 -0.58 -5.51
N LEU A 40 24.19 -1.43 -6.53
CA LEU A 40 25.32 -1.93 -7.33
C LEU A 40 26.04 -0.81 -8.10
N LEU A 41 25.39 0.33 -8.37
CA LEU A 41 26.04 1.51 -8.96
C LEU A 41 27.04 2.16 -7.99
N ALA A 42 27.00 1.83 -6.69
CA ALA A 42 28.01 2.27 -5.75
C ALA A 42 29.41 1.70 -6.08
N ILE A 43 29.47 0.53 -6.75
CA ILE A 43 30.73 -0.11 -7.18
C ILE A 43 31.44 0.74 -8.25
N PRO A 44 30.85 1.06 -9.42
CA PRO A 44 31.50 1.94 -10.38
C PRO A 44 31.67 3.38 -9.85
N ALA A 45 30.76 3.87 -9.01
CA ALA A 45 30.93 5.18 -8.36
C ALA A 45 32.16 5.23 -7.45
N PHE A 46 32.49 4.13 -6.76
CA PHE A 46 33.73 4.01 -5.98
C PHE A 46 34.97 4.12 -6.86
N PHE A 47 34.98 3.49 -8.04
CA PHE A 47 36.13 3.56 -8.96
C PHE A 47 36.28 4.93 -9.62
N LEU A 48 35.17 5.64 -9.91
CA LEU A 48 35.19 6.95 -10.58
C LEU A 48 35.46 8.13 -9.62
N TRP A 49 34.92 8.07 -8.40
CA TRP A 49 34.90 9.20 -7.46
C TRP A 49 35.44 8.85 -6.06
N GLY A 50 35.99 7.64 -5.89
CA GLY A 50 36.53 7.15 -4.63
C GLY A 50 35.45 6.88 -3.56
N ALA A 51 35.90 6.73 -2.31
CA ALA A 51 35.06 6.42 -1.16
C ALA A 51 33.95 7.46 -0.90
N ILE A 52 34.19 8.73 -1.24
CA ILE A 52 33.22 9.81 -1.04
C ILE A 52 32.04 9.65 -2.02
N GLY A 53 32.34 9.38 -3.30
CA GLY A 53 31.30 9.16 -4.32
C GLY A 53 30.45 7.92 -4.04
N SER A 54 31.05 6.81 -3.62
CA SER A 54 30.28 5.62 -3.26
C SER A 54 29.37 5.83 -2.06
N SER A 55 29.85 6.57 -1.05
CA SER A 55 29.07 6.87 0.15
C SER A 55 27.84 7.72 -0.17
N LEU A 56 27.99 8.72 -1.04
CA LEU A 56 26.88 9.54 -1.51
C LEU A 56 25.82 8.72 -2.27
N VAL A 57 26.24 7.79 -3.12
CA VAL A 57 25.30 6.91 -3.85
C VAL A 57 24.54 6.01 -2.88
N ILE A 58 25.21 5.42 -1.89
CA ILE A 58 24.56 4.58 -0.87
C ILE A 58 23.55 5.39 -0.07
N LEU A 59 23.91 6.62 0.36
CA LEU A 59 23.00 7.50 1.10
C LEU A 59 21.81 7.95 0.24
N ALA A 60 22.05 8.29 -1.03
CA ALA A 60 20.99 8.67 -1.96
C ALA A 60 19.99 7.52 -2.19
N VAL A 61 20.49 6.33 -2.52
CA VAL A 61 19.64 5.14 -2.72
C VAL A 61 18.92 4.78 -1.42
N GLY A 62 19.62 4.80 -0.28
CA GLY A 62 19.04 4.52 1.02
C GLY A 62 17.89 5.47 1.38
N SER A 63 18.08 6.78 1.20
CA SER A 63 17.03 7.78 1.49
C SER A 63 15.80 7.63 0.60
N ILE A 64 15.97 7.32 -0.69
CA ILE A 64 14.87 7.06 -1.63
C ILE A 64 14.10 5.81 -1.18
N VAL A 65 14.81 4.73 -0.87
CA VAL A 65 14.19 3.46 -0.42
C VAL A 65 13.42 3.66 0.89
N VAL A 66 14.00 4.35 1.87
CA VAL A 66 13.34 4.64 3.16
C VAL A 66 12.10 5.50 2.96
N THR A 67 12.17 6.54 2.12
CA THR A 67 11.04 7.43 1.85
C THR A 67 9.89 6.69 1.16
N ALA A 68 10.21 5.91 0.13
CA ALA A 68 9.21 5.10 -0.56
C ALA A 68 8.60 4.04 0.38
N ALA A 69 9.42 3.43 1.23
CA ALA A 69 8.96 2.49 2.24
C ALA A 69 8.00 3.15 3.24
N TYR A 70 8.33 4.35 3.70
CA TYR A 70 7.48 5.11 4.61
C TYR A 70 6.12 5.45 3.98
N LEU A 71 6.11 5.96 2.75
CA LEU A 71 4.88 6.33 2.04
C LEU A 71 3.93 5.14 1.84
N ILE A 72 4.47 3.97 1.45
CA ILE A 72 3.65 2.78 1.28
C ILE A 72 3.08 2.31 2.62
N LEU A 73 3.85 2.36 3.70
CA LEU A 73 3.39 1.98 5.03
C LEU A 73 2.22 2.86 5.50
N VAL A 74 2.35 4.19 5.32
CA VAL A 74 1.29 5.15 5.68
C VAL A 74 0.02 4.85 4.89
N ARG A 75 0.12 4.73 3.56
CA ARG A 75 -1.05 4.41 2.71
C ARG A 75 -1.69 3.08 3.06
N ARG A 76 -0.88 2.07 3.42
CA ARG A 76 -1.39 0.76 3.84
C ARG A 76 -2.22 0.87 5.13
N LYS A 77 -1.80 1.71 6.07
CA LYS A 77 -2.55 1.97 7.30
C LYS A 77 -3.85 2.72 7.03
N GLU A 78 -3.82 3.73 6.16
CA GLU A 78 -5.03 4.49 5.78
C GLU A 78 -6.07 3.56 5.14
N TYR A 79 -5.68 2.78 4.13
CA TYR A 79 -6.61 1.83 3.49
C TYR A 79 -7.15 0.77 4.45
N GLU A 80 -6.37 0.35 5.44
CA GLU A 80 -6.84 -0.61 6.44
C GLU A 80 -7.86 0.03 7.42
N GLY A 81 -7.70 1.33 7.72
CA GLY A 81 -8.68 2.11 8.45
C GLY A 81 -10.00 2.23 7.68
N ASP A 82 -9.93 2.65 6.41
CA ASP A 82 -11.10 2.84 5.56
C ASP A 82 -11.90 1.54 5.38
N ILE A 83 -11.22 0.42 5.14
CA ILE A 83 -11.87 -0.89 5.02
C ILE A 83 -12.62 -1.26 6.31
N ARG A 84 -12.05 -0.98 7.49
CA ARG A 84 -12.72 -1.27 8.77
C ARG A 84 -13.96 -0.41 8.98
N ILE A 85 -13.91 0.86 8.57
CA ILE A 85 -15.06 1.78 8.66
C ILE A 85 -16.20 1.24 7.78
N VAL A 86 -15.91 0.95 6.51
CA VAL A 86 -16.90 0.41 5.56
C VAL A 86 -17.46 -0.94 6.03
N GLN A 87 -16.62 -1.83 6.57
CA GLN A 87 -17.08 -3.11 7.13
C GLN A 87 -18.00 -2.93 8.35
N ARG A 88 -17.74 -1.94 9.21
CA ARG A 88 -18.62 -1.61 10.33
C ARG A 88 -19.98 -1.14 9.84
N GLU A 89 -20.00 -0.30 8.81
CA GLU A 89 -21.23 0.24 8.23
C GLU A 89 -22.08 -0.87 7.60
N ILE A 90 -21.46 -1.82 6.89
CA ILE A 90 -22.14 -3.02 6.38
C ILE A 90 -22.70 -3.86 7.54
N ALA A 91 -21.94 -4.07 8.61
CA ALA A 91 -22.39 -4.86 9.76
C ALA A 91 -23.60 -4.24 10.49
N ILE A 92 -23.62 -2.91 10.60
CA ILE A 92 -24.76 -2.17 11.16
C ILE A 92 -26.00 -2.35 10.28
N LEU A 93 -25.84 -2.27 8.95
CA LEU A 93 -26.94 -2.48 8.00
C LEU A 93 -27.47 -3.92 8.03
N ASP A 94 -26.60 -4.93 8.10
CA ASP A 94 -27.01 -6.35 8.20
C ASP A 94 -27.77 -6.62 9.51
N HIS A 95 -27.35 -6.04 10.64
CA HIS A 95 -28.09 -6.16 11.91
C HIS A 95 -29.44 -5.43 11.89
N ALA A 96 -29.52 -4.26 11.24
CA ALA A 96 -30.77 -3.53 11.08
C ALA A 96 -31.77 -4.26 10.15
N ALA A 97 -31.29 -5.02 9.17
CA ALA A 97 -32.12 -5.85 8.32
C ALA A 97 -32.60 -7.12 9.04
N ALA A 98 -31.71 -7.79 9.78
CA ALA A 98 -32.03 -9.01 10.53
C ALA A 98 -32.97 -8.79 11.72
N SER A 99 -33.06 -7.57 12.25
CA SER A 99 -34.01 -7.20 13.32
C SER A 99 -35.40 -6.82 12.80
N ARG A 100 -35.57 -6.66 11.48
CA ARG A 100 -36.87 -6.38 10.83
C ARG A 100 -37.50 -7.60 10.16
N SER A 101 -36.78 -8.72 10.06
CA SER A 101 -37.28 -10.02 9.60
C SER A 101 -37.70 -10.89 10.78
#